data_AF-A0A0M8V9R1-F1
#
_entry.id   AF-A0A0M8V9R1-F1
#
_cell.length_a   1.000
_cell.length_b   1.000
_cell.length_c   1.000
_cell.angle_alpha   90.00
_cell.angle_beta   90.00
_cell.angle_gamma   90.00
#
_symmetry.space_group_name_H-M   'P 1'
#
loop_
_entity.id
_entity.type
_entity.pdbx_description
1 polymer ?
#
loop_
_entity_poly.entity_id
_entity_poly.type
_entity_poly.pdbx_seq_one_letter_code
_entity_poly.pdbx_strand_id
1 'polypeptide(L)'
;MVGEDKLARTLAEEVLRAGTDFDGTERSPMRSTGARVTLGVTAAREGDLEQALIHGERALQDDRQSVPSLIMTSRELAAVMRLRCNKEPTAQGYLKNLQELGREKPGFLPS
;
A
#
# COMPACT_ATOMS: atom_id res chain seq x y z
N MET A 1 9.79 15.54 2.81
CA MET A 1 11.05 15.50 3.57
C MET A 1 11.68 14.13 3.39
N VAL A 2 12.92 14.04 2.89
CA VAL A 2 13.61 12.72 2.77
C VAL A 2 13.89 12.08 4.13
N GLY A 3 14.13 12.87 5.18
CA GLY A 3 14.36 12.36 6.53
C GLY A 3 13.13 11.70 7.17
N GLU A 4 11.94 12.24 6.90
CA GLU A 4 10.67 11.69 7.41
C GLU A 4 10.30 10.39 6.68
N ASP A 5 10.53 10.32 5.36
CA ASP A 5 10.26 9.10 4.59
C ASP A 5 11.16 7.94 5.04
N LYS A 6 12.43 8.21 5.38
CA LYS A 6 13.33 7.19 5.96
C LYS A 6 12.87 6.67 7.32
N LEU A 7 12.44 7.57 8.22
CA LEU A 7 11.93 7.18 9.53
C LEU A 7 10.63 6.37 9.39
N ALA A 8 9.72 6.81 8.52
CA ALA A 8 8.47 6.13 8.24
C ALA A 8 8.70 4.70 7.71
N ARG A 9 9.68 4.52 6.82
CA ARG A 9 10.11 3.20 6.34
C ARG A 9 10.57 2.31 7.49
N THR A 10 11.51 2.76 8.31
CA THR A 10 12.06 1.96 9.42
C THR A 10 10.97 1.54 10.40
N LEU A 11 10.05 2.44 10.74
CA LEU A 11 8.93 2.12 11.63
C LEU A 11 7.98 1.10 11.01
N ALA A 12 7.71 1.20 9.71
CA ALA A 12 6.85 0.25 9.00
C ALA A 12 7.50 -1.13 8.88
N GLU A 13 8.80 -1.20 8.60
CA GLU A 13 9.57 -2.46 8.62
C GLU A 13 9.51 -3.14 9.99
N GLU A 14 9.62 -2.35 11.07
CA GLU A 14 9.52 -2.87 12.43
C GLU A 14 8.13 -3.43 12.73
N VAL A 15 7.07 -2.76 12.27
CA VAL A 15 5.69 -3.25 12.42
C VAL A 15 5.51 -4.59 11.70
N LEU A 16 6.05 -4.76 10.50
CA LEU A 16 6.00 -6.04 9.79
C LEU A 16 6.80 -7.11 10.53
N ARG A 17 8.02 -6.80 10.97
CA ARG A 17 8.88 -7.73 11.71
C ARG A 17 8.23 -8.21 13.01
N ALA A 18 7.63 -7.30 13.77
CA ALA A 18 6.95 -7.63 15.03
C ALA A 18 5.58 -8.30 14.80
N GLY A 19 4.93 -7.99 13.68
CA GLY A 19 3.62 -8.51 13.28
C GLY A 19 3.66 -9.93 12.69
N THR A 20 4.84 -10.45 12.37
CA THR A 20 5.04 -11.81 11.85
C THR A 20 5.63 -12.70 12.95
N ASP A 21 5.14 -13.93 13.06
CA ASP A 21 5.72 -14.95 13.95
C ASP A 21 6.92 -15.65 13.28
N PHE A 22 7.69 -16.43 14.05
CA PHE A 22 8.89 -17.10 13.53
C PHE A 22 8.59 -18.11 12.40
N ASP A 23 7.35 -18.60 12.32
CA ASP A 23 6.87 -19.52 11.28
C ASP A 23 6.30 -18.80 10.05
N GLY A 24 6.34 -17.45 10.03
CA GLY A 24 5.80 -16.63 8.96
C GLY A 24 4.31 -16.26 9.14
N THR A 25 3.65 -16.71 10.21
CA THR A 25 2.25 -16.40 10.46
C THR A 25 2.05 -14.92 10.79
N GLU A 26 1.14 -14.27 10.07
CA GLU A 26 0.76 -12.89 10.29
C GLU A 26 -0.15 -12.75 11.52
N ARG A 27 0.39 -12.20 12.62
CA ARG A 27 -0.31 -12.03 13.91
C ARG A 27 -1.12 -10.75 14.00
N SER A 28 -0.80 -9.74 13.17
CA SER A 28 -1.50 -8.45 13.16
C SER A 28 -1.83 -7.97 11.74
N PRO A 29 -2.71 -8.68 11.00
CA PRO A 29 -3.05 -8.39 9.60
C PRO A 29 -3.35 -6.90 9.29
N MET A 30 -4.15 -6.26 10.15
CA MET A 30 -4.49 -4.83 9.98
C MET A 30 -3.28 -3.90 10.16
N ARG A 31 -2.39 -4.17 11.12
CA ARG A 31 -1.18 -3.35 11.32
C ARG A 31 -0.18 -3.56 10.19
N SER A 32 -0.03 -4.80 9.73
CA SER A 32 0.82 -5.12 8.60
C SER A 32 0.36 -4.49 7.30
N THR A 33 -0.95 -4.49 7.06
CA THR A 33 -1.54 -3.76 5.94
C THR A 33 -1.15 -2.29 5.99
N GLY A 34 -1.35 -1.62 7.14
CA GLY A 34 -0.95 -0.23 7.35
C GLY A 34 0.54 0.02 7.07
N ALA A 35 1.42 -0.85 7.59
CA ALA A 35 2.85 -0.77 7.35
C ALA A 35 3.21 -0.93 5.87
N ARG A 36 2.59 -1.88 5.15
CA ARG A 36 2.77 -2.05 3.71
C ARG A 36 2.35 -0.79 2.94
N VAL A 37 1.27 -0.10 3.32
CA VAL A 37 0.91 1.19 2.71
C VAL A 37 2.03 2.21 2.86
N THR A 38 2.55 2.37 4.09
CA THR A 38 3.63 3.31 4.38
C THR A 38 4.87 3.00 3.56
N LEU A 39 5.24 1.73 3.42
CA LEU A 39 6.36 1.31 2.56
C LEU A 39 6.10 1.61 1.09
N GLY A 40 4.88 1.35 0.60
CA GLY A 40 4.50 1.67 -0.78
C GLY A 40 4.57 3.17 -1.08
N VAL A 41 4.07 4.00 -0.15
CA VAL A 41 4.07 5.47 -0.26
C VAL A 41 5.49 6.02 -0.24
N THR A 42 6.34 5.56 0.68
CA THR A 42 7.73 6.03 0.79
C THR A 42 8.55 5.59 -0.42
N ALA A 43 8.39 4.35 -0.92
CA ALA A 43 9.03 3.88 -2.15
C ALA A 43 8.63 4.72 -3.37
N ALA A 44 7.33 4.99 -3.53
CA ALA A 44 6.83 5.81 -4.63
C ALA A 44 7.35 7.26 -4.59
N ARG A 45 7.54 7.81 -3.38
CA ARG A 45 8.15 9.14 -3.19
C ARG A 45 9.63 9.17 -3.55
N GLU A 46 10.35 8.08 -3.31
CA GLU A 46 11.76 7.93 -3.68
C GLU A 46 11.95 7.56 -5.17
N GLY A 47 10.87 7.31 -5.91
CA GLY A 47 10.92 6.92 -7.33
C GLY A 47 11.12 5.42 -7.54
N ASP A 48 11.08 4.62 -6.48
CA ASP A 48 11.13 3.16 -6.57
C ASP A 48 9.72 2.61 -6.83
N LEU A 49 9.35 2.60 -8.12
CA LEU A 49 8.05 2.13 -8.57
C LEU A 49 7.84 0.64 -8.28
N GLU A 50 8.88 -0.19 -8.44
CA GLU A 50 8.78 -1.62 -8.24
C GLU A 50 8.42 -1.96 -6.80
N GLN A 51 9.16 -1.43 -5.83
CA GLN A 51 8.85 -1.66 -4.42
C GLN A 51 7.49 -1.10 -4.04
N ALA A 52 7.13 0.06 -4.60
CA ALA A 52 5.84 0.66 -4.34
C ALA A 52 4.66 -0.22 -4.80
N LEU A 53 4.79 -0.89 -5.94
CA LEU A 53 3.80 -1.83 -6.46
C LEU A 53 3.75 -3.11 -5.60
N ILE A 54 4.89 -3.70 -5.28
CA ILE A 54 4.97 -4.91 -4.44
C ILE A 54 4.27 -4.69 -3.10
N HIS A 55 4.55 -3.57 -2.44
CA HIS A 55 3.92 -3.23 -1.18
C HIS A 55 2.42 -2.93 -1.32
N GLY A 56 2.04 -2.21 -2.37
CA GLY A 56 0.63 -1.94 -2.69
C GLY A 56 -0.18 -3.21 -2.89
N GLU A 57 0.29 -4.13 -3.73
CA GLU A 57 -0.39 -5.40 -4.02
C GLU A 57 -0.52 -6.27 -2.77
N ARG A 58 0.56 -6.42 -1.99
CA ARG A 58 0.51 -7.16 -0.71
C ARG A 58 -0.42 -6.51 0.31
N ALA A 59 -0.61 -5.20 0.24
CA ALA A 59 -1.57 -4.48 1.07
C ALA A 59 -3.01 -4.62 0.58
N LEU A 60 -3.28 -5.26 -0.57
CA LEU A 60 -4.63 -5.54 -1.06
C LEU A 60 -5.01 -7.03 -0.98
N GLN A 61 -4.01 -7.91 -0.82
CA GLN A 61 -4.15 -9.37 -0.83
C GLN A 61 -4.47 -10.01 0.53
N ASP A 62 -4.57 -9.24 1.62
CA ASP A 62 -4.80 -9.80 2.96
C ASP A 62 -6.29 -10.14 3.16
N ASP A 63 -6.57 -11.41 3.51
CA ASP A 63 -7.90 -11.99 3.66
C ASP A 63 -8.73 -11.34 4.80
N ARG A 64 -8.10 -10.62 5.75
CA ARG A 64 -8.77 -10.03 6.92
C ARG A 64 -8.73 -8.51 6.93
N GLN A 65 -9.03 -7.89 5.79
CA GLN A 65 -9.10 -6.43 5.70
C GLN A 65 -10.50 -5.88 5.88
N SER A 66 -10.59 -4.79 6.65
CA SER A 66 -11.78 -3.95 6.63
C SER A 66 -11.83 -3.18 5.30
N VAL A 67 -13.03 -3.06 4.73
CA VAL A 67 -13.26 -2.24 3.52
C VAL A 67 -12.74 -0.81 3.69
N PRO A 68 -12.94 -0.11 4.84
CA PRO A 68 -12.35 1.21 5.07
C PRO A 68 -10.82 1.25 4.99
N SER A 69 -10.13 0.25 5.51
CA SER A 69 -8.66 0.15 5.43
C SER A 69 -8.21 0.02 3.97
N LEU A 70 -8.85 -0.85 3.21
CA LEU A 70 -8.55 -1.06 1.79
C LEU A 70 -8.75 0.25 0.98
N ILE A 71 -9.79 1.02 1.28
CA ILE A 71 -10.06 2.33 0.64
C ILE A 71 -8.96 3.33 0.95
N MET A 72 -8.63 3.49 2.23
CA MET A 72 -7.62 4.46 2.67
C MET A 72 -6.26 4.15 2.02
N THR A 73 -5.83 2.89 2.08
CA THR A 73 -4.62 2.36 1.45
C THR A 73 -4.58 2.69 -0.05
N SER A 74 -5.66 2.35 -0.74
CA SER A 74 -5.75 2.50 -2.20
C SER A 74 -5.71 3.96 -2.62
N ARG A 75 -6.35 4.86 -1.87
CA ARG A 75 -6.37 6.30 -2.17
C ARG A 75 -5.02 6.94 -1.97
N GLU A 76 -4.33 6.62 -0.89
CA GLU A 76 -3.03 7.24 -0.57
C GLU A 76 -1.97 6.84 -1.59
N LEU A 77 -1.86 5.54 -1.89
CA LEU A 77 -0.89 5.05 -2.86
C LEU A 77 -1.24 5.51 -4.29
N ALA A 78 -2.53 5.51 -4.66
CA ALA A 78 -2.96 6.02 -5.97
C ALA A 78 -2.63 7.50 -6.16
N ALA A 79 -2.78 8.32 -5.11
CA ALA A 79 -2.46 9.75 -5.18
C ALA A 79 -0.98 9.98 -5.48
N VAL A 80 -0.08 9.25 -4.79
CA VAL A 80 1.36 9.37 -5.01
C VAL A 80 1.75 8.83 -6.40
N MET A 81 1.19 7.70 -6.81
CA MET A 81 1.43 7.12 -8.14
C MET A 81 1.02 8.05 -9.28
N ARG A 82 -0.13 8.71 -9.18
CA ARG A 82 -0.57 9.71 -10.18
C ARG A 82 0.33 10.93 -10.23
N LEU A 83 0.90 11.32 -9.09
CA LEU A 83 1.76 12.50 -9.01
C LEU A 83 3.18 12.24 -9.51
N ARG A 84 3.71 11.03 -9.30
CA ARG A 84 5.13 10.71 -9.50
C ARG A 84 5.39 9.71 -10.63
N CYS A 85 4.44 8.83 -10.93
CA CYS A 85 4.64 7.67 -11.80
C CYS A 85 3.62 7.59 -12.96
N ASN A 86 2.89 8.67 -13.28
CA ASN A 86 1.78 8.61 -14.25
C ASN A 86 2.18 8.24 -15.69
N LYS A 87 3.45 8.36 -16.06
CA LYS A 87 3.97 8.01 -17.39
C LYS A 87 4.34 6.53 -17.50
N GLU A 88 4.43 5.83 -16.38
CA GLU A 88 4.85 4.43 -16.34
C GLU A 88 3.65 3.50 -16.60
N PRO A 89 3.69 2.65 -17.65
CA PRO A 89 2.58 1.75 -17.99
C PRO A 89 2.18 0.84 -16.81
N THR A 90 3.15 0.38 -16.03
CA THR A 90 2.93 -0.48 -14.86
C THR A 90 2.14 0.24 -13.76
N ALA A 91 2.42 1.53 -13.53
CA ALA A 91 1.66 2.34 -12.58
C ALA A 91 0.21 2.57 -13.07
N GLN A 92 0.01 2.73 -14.37
CA GLN A 92 -1.33 2.84 -14.97
C GLN A 92 -2.14 1.54 -14.82
N GLY A 93 -1.49 0.38 -15.02
CA GLY A 93 -2.12 -0.93 -14.79
C GLY A 93 -2.57 -1.10 -13.34
N TYR A 94 -1.72 -0.75 -12.37
CA TYR A 94 -2.08 -0.78 -10.95
C TYR A 94 -3.27 0.14 -10.61
N LEU A 95 -3.26 1.37 -11.13
CA LEU A 95 -4.37 2.33 -10.92
C LEU A 95 -5.69 1.83 -11.52
N LYS A 96 -5.63 1.10 -12.65
CA LYS A 96 -6.79 0.48 -13.27
C LYS A 96 -7.34 -0.65 -12.39
N ASN A 97 -6.48 -1.52 -11.86
CA ASN A 97 -6.88 -2.58 -10.95
C ASN A 97 -7.57 -2.02 -9.68
N LEU A 98 -7.06 -0.91 -9.14
CA LEU A 98 -7.72 -0.21 -8.02
C LEU A 98 -9.11 0.32 -8.38
N GLN A 99 -9.30 0.82 -9.60
CA GLN A 99 -10.63 1.24 -10.07
C GLN A 99 -11.60 0.07 -10.21
N GLU A 100 -11.14 -1.07 -10.72
CA GLU A 100 -11.95 -2.29 -10.86
C GLU A 100 -12.36 -2.83 -9.49
N LEU A 101 -11.40 -2.97 -8.56
CA LEU A 101 -11.66 -3.35 -7.18
C LEU A 101 -12.67 -2.44 -6.49
N GLY A 102 -12.62 -1.15 -6.83
CA GLY A 102 -13.55 -0.16 -6.31
C GLY A 102 -14.97 -0.21 -6.83
N ARG A 103 -15.16 -0.80 -8.02
CA ARG A 103 -16.49 -1.08 -8.58
C ARG A 103 -17.09 -2.35 -7.97
N GLU A 104 -16.25 -3.34 -7.65
CA GLU A 104 -16.67 -4.61 -7.07
C GLU A 104 -17.07 -4.49 -5.59
N LYS A 105 -16.45 -3.56 -4.85
CA LYS A 105 -16.73 -3.33 -3.41
C LYS A 105 -17.54 -2.03 -3.22
N PRO A 106 -18.87 -2.08 -3.06
CA PRO A 106 -19.67 -0.88 -2.85
C PRO A 106 -19.20 -0.12 -1.60
N GLY A 107 -18.96 1.18 -1.76
CA GLY A 107 -18.36 2.06 -0.74
C GLY A 107 -16.87 2.34 -0.94
N PHE A 108 -16.20 1.71 -1.92
CA PHE A 108 -14.77 1.85 -2.11
C PHE A 108 -14.32 3.11 -2.87
N LEU A 109 -15.09 3.52 -3.88
CA LEU A 109 -14.92 4.81 -4.54
C LEU A 109 -15.90 5.80 -3.92
N PRO A 110 -15.49 7.05 -3.61
CA PRO A 110 -16.46 8.09 -3.26
C PRO A 110 -17.41 8.29 -4.43
N SER A 111 -18.70 8.47 -4.12
CA SER A 111 -19.76 8.83 -5.08
C SER A 111 -19.41 10.06 -5.90
#